data_AF-A0A7Y4TDK8-F1
#
_entry.id   AF-A0A7Y4TDK8-F1
#
_cell.length_a   1.000
_cell.length_b   1.000
_cell.length_c   1.000
_cell.angle_alpha   90.00
_cell.angle_beta   90.00
_cell.angle_gamma   90.00
#
_symmetry.space_group_name_H-M   'P 1'
#
loop_
_entity.id
_entity.type
_entity.pdbx_description
1 polymer ?
#
loop_
_entity_poly.entity_id
_entity_poly.type
_entity_poly.pdbx_seq_one_letter_code
_entity_poly.pdbx_strand_id
1 'polypeptide(L)' 'MTGIDRTLRTAVIGAGHLGRHHARILAGLPGVDLVAV' A
#
# COMPACT_ATOMS: atom_id res chain seq x y z
N MET A 1 -26.32 -0.60 6.38
CA MET A 1 -25.16 0.07 5.76
C MET A 1 -23.87 -0.61 6.21
N THR A 2 -23.53 -1.77 5.68
CA THR A 2 -22.21 -2.40 5.90
C THR A 2 -21.57 -2.62 4.54
N GLY A 3 -21.25 -1.50 3.87
CA GLY A 3 -20.25 -1.53 2.82
C GLY A 3 -18.90 -1.60 3.53
N ILE A 4 -18.28 -2.78 3.55
CA ILE A 4 -16.84 -2.84 3.84
C ILE A 4 -16.19 -2.15 2.64
N ASP A 5 -15.83 -0.88 2.78
CA ASP A 5 -14.96 -0.23 1.81
C ASP A 5 -13.64 -1.01 1.85
N ARG A 6 -13.46 -1.94 0.90
CA ARG A 6 -12.34 -2.91 0.93
C ARG A 6 -11.09 -2.26 0.35
N THR A 7 -10.63 -1.20 0.99
CA THR A 7 -9.27 -0.69 0.76
C THR A 7 -8.28 -1.78 1.17
N LEU A 8 -7.39 -2.17 0.25
CA LEU A 8 -6.37 -3.19 0.52
C LEU A 8 -5.26 -2.57 1.35
N ARG A 9 -5.12 -3.02 2.60
CA ARG A 9 -4.01 -2.61 3.48
C ARG A 9 -2.74 -3.34 3.10
N THR A 10 -1.68 -2.58 2.86
CA THR A 10 -0.39 -3.11 2.40
C THR A 10 0.76 -2.56 3.24
N ALA A 11 1.83 -3.33 3.32
CA ALA A 11 3.09 -2.90 3.89
C ALA A 11 4.22 -3.38 2.98
N VAL A 12 5.26 -2.56 2.85
CA VAL A 12 6.52 -2.98 2.24
C VAL A 12 7.42 -3.50 3.37
N ILE A 13 8.15 -4.59 3.15
CA ILE A 13 9.16 -5.09 4.08
C ILE A 13 10.52 -4.95 3.40
N GLY A 14 11.29 -3.95 3.87
CA GLY A 14 12.60 -3.59 3.35
C GLY A 14 12.56 -2.41 2.39
N ALA A 15 13.34 -1.36 2.69
CA ALA A 15 13.34 -0.07 1.98
C ALA A 15 14.55 0.15 1.06
N GLY A 16 15.05 -0.93 0.44
CA GLY A 16 16.09 -0.89 -0.59
C GLY A 16 15.58 -0.37 -1.94
N HIS A 17 16.34 -0.61 -3.02
CA HIS A 17 16.00 -0.11 -4.36
C HIS A 17 14.58 -0.53 -4.81
N LEU A 18 14.25 -1.82 -4.69
CA LEU A 18 12.92 -2.32 -5.05
C LEU A 18 11.84 -1.93 -4.04
N GLY A 19 12.18 -1.91 -2.74
CA GLY A 19 11.25 -1.53 -1.69
C GLY A 19 10.69 -0.12 -1.86
N ARG A 20 11.56 0.86 -2.14
CA ARG A 20 11.13 2.24 -2.43
C ARG A 20 10.28 2.34 -3.69
N HIS A 21 10.59 1.52 -4.71
CA HIS A 21 9.80 1.48 -5.93
C HIS A 21 8.38 0.93 -5.68
N HIS A 22 8.25 -0.14 -4.91
CA HIS A 22 6.97 -0.70 -4.51
C HIS A 22 6.18 0.26 -3.61
N ALA A 23 6.82 0.89 -2.63
CA ALA A 23 6.16 1.88 -1.77
C ALA A 23 5.57 3.04 -2.60
N ARG A 24 6.34 3.57 -3.57
CA ARG A 24 5.87 4.64 -4.47
C ARG A 24 4.66 4.23 -5.31
N ILE A 25 4.67 3.00 -5.85
CA ILE A 25 3.54 2.50 -6.65
C ILE A 25 2.32 2.29 -5.74
N LEU A 26 2.48 1.55 -4.63
CA LEU A 26 1.39 1.23 -3.72
C LEU A 26 0.72 2.48 -3.14
N ALA A 27 1.48 3.53 -2.80
CA ALA A 27 0.95 4.80 -2.31
C ALA A 27 0.10 5.58 -3.33
N GLY A 28 0.23 5.28 -4.63
CA GLY A 28 -0.53 5.92 -5.70
C GLY A 28 -1.68 5.08 -6.24
N LEU A 29 -1.86 3.84 -5.76
CA LEU A 29 -2.88 2.94 -6.29
C LEU A 29 -4.25 3.21 -5.64
N PRO A 30 -5.31 3.44 -6.43
CA PRO A 30 -6.65 3.61 -5.90
C PRO A 30 -7.11 2.34 -5.18
N GLY A 31 -7.74 2.51 -4.02
CA GLY A 31 -8.20 1.38 -3.22
C GLY A 31 -7.09 0.65 -2.47
N VAL A 32 -5.87 1.21 -2.37
CA VAL A 32 -4.77 0.70 -1.55
C VAL A 32 -4.43 1.69 -0.45
N ASP A 33 -4.18 1.16 0.75
CA ASP A 33 -3.67 1.92 1.90
C ASP A 33 -2.30 1.35 2.30
N LEU A 34 -1.24 2.14 2.13
CA LEU A 34 0.13 1.76 2.51
C LEU A 34 0.37 2.14 3.97
N VAL A 35 0.20 1.18 4.88
CA VAL A 35 0.21 1.43 6.33
C VAL A 35 1.60 1.38 6.96
N ALA A 36 2.59 0.80 6.27
CA ALA A 36 3.99 0.69 6.73
C ALA A 36 4.98 0.44 5.56
N VAL A 37 6.27 0.72 5.81
CA VAL A 37 7.41 0.48 4.89
C VAL A 37 8.58 -0.16 5.65
#